data_AF-A0AAE1LP28-F1
#
_entry.id   AF-A0AAE1LP28-F1
#
_cell.length_a   1.000
_cell.length_b   1.000
_cell.length_c   1.000
_cell.angle_alpha   90.00
_cell.angle_beta   90.00
_cell.angle_gamma   90.00
#
_symmetry.space_group_name_H-M   'P 1'
#
loop_
_entity.id
_entity.type
_entity.pdbx_description
1 polymer ?
#
loop_
_entity_poly.entity_id
_entity_poly.type
_entity_poly.pdbx_seq_one_letter_code
_entity_poly.pdbx_strand_id
1 'polypeptide(L)'
;MSGRYKRYTGFEDGEGPEPDDKQRLRFQVELEFVQCLANPNYLNFLAQRGYFKEQSFINYLKYLLYWKEPDYARYLNLFGF
;
A
#
# COMPACT_ATOMS: atom_id res chain seq x y z
N MET A 1 -35.48 6.53 -16.49
CA MET A 1 -35.40 5.08 -16.76
C MET A 1 -34.13 4.78 -17.53
N SER A 2 -33.45 3.71 -17.12
CA SER A 2 -32.22 3.11 -17.62
C SER A 2 -31.95 3.18 -19.13
N GLY A 3 -30.69 3.44 -19.48
CA GLY A 3 -30.06 3.12 -20.77
C GLY A 3 -28.53 3.16 -20.63
N ARG A 4 -27.95 2.27 -19.82
CA ARG A 4 -27.19 1.08 -20.26
C ARG A 4 -26.18 1.36 -21.40
N TYR A 5 -24.90 1.21 -21.07
CA TYR A 5 -23.78 0.88 -21.96
C TYR A 5 -23.48 1.89 -23.09
N LYS A 6 -22.88 3.04 -22.74
CA LYS A 6 -21.80 3.61 -23.58
C LYS A 6 -20.57 2.74 -23.34
N ARG A 7 -20.46 1.63 -24.09
CA ARG A 7 -19.49 1.44 -25.16
C ARG A 7 -18.05 1.67 -24.68
N TYR A 8 -17.40 0.59 -24.23
CA TYR A 8 -15.94 0.46 -24.09
C TYR A 8 -15.27 0.41 -25.47
N THR A 9 -15.53 1.42 -26.29
CA THR A 9 -14.86 1.60 -27.58
C THR A 9 -14.36 3.04 -27.60
N GLY A 10 -13.10 3.21 -27.22
CA GLY A 10 -12.42 4.50 -27.22
C GLY A 10 -11.07 4.41 -26.51
N PHE A 11 -10.04 3.97 -27.24
CA PHE A 11 -8.68 4.43 -26.99
C PHE A 11 -8.62 5.86 -27.55
N GLU A 12 -8.68 6.89 -26.71
CA GLU A 12 -8.02 8.20 -26.90
C GLU A 12 -7.81 8.85 -25.51
N ASP A 13 -6.54 9.05 -25.18
CA ASP A 13 -5.93 10.13 -24.39
C ASP A 13 -6.28 10.32 -22.90
N GLY A 14 -5.40 9.78 -22.04
CA GLY A 14 -4.48 10.69 -21.35
C GLY A 14 -4.92 11.37 -20.06
N GLU A 15 -5.58 10.68 -19.13
CA GLU A 15 -5.49 11.06 -17.70
C GLU A 15 -5.30 9.80 -16.87
N GLY A 16 -4.03 9.41 -16.71
CA GLY A 16 -3.66 8.52 -15.61
C GLY A 16 -4.06 9.20 -14.30
N PRO A 17 -4.26 8.45 -13.20
CA PRO A 17 -4.81 9.01 -11.97
C PRO A 17 -4.09 10.29 -11.57
N GLU A 18 -4.85 11.31 -11.20
CA GLU A 18 -4.36 12.61 -10.77
C GLU A 18 -3.22 12.42 -9.75
N PRO A 19 -2.18 13.27 -9.75
CA PRO A 19 -1.01 13.09 -8.89
C PRO A 19 -1.35 12.97 -7.39
N ASP A 20 -2.44 13.60 -6.94
CA ASP A 20 -2.96 13.51 -5.57
C ASP A 20 -3.54 12.11 -5.27
N ASP A 21 -4.27 11.51 -6.21
CA ASP A 21 -4.86 10.18 -6.06
C ASP A 21 -3.78 9.09 -5.98
N LYS A 22 -2.69 9.25 -6.74
CA LYS A 22 -1.53 8.36 -6.67
C LYS A 22 -0.85 8.40 -5.30
N GLN A 23 -0.70 9.59 -4.72
CA GLN A 23 -0.08 9.76 -3.39
C GLN A 23 -0.97 9.17 -2.29
N ARG A 24 -2.28 9.38 -2.37
CA ARG A 24 -3.26 8.78 -1.46
C ARG A 24 -3.26 7.25 -1.54
N LEU A 25 -3.27 6.71 -2.75
CA LEU A 25 -3.21 5.27 -2.96
C LEU A 25 -1.92 4.68 -2.37
N ARG A 26 -0.78 5.32 -2.64
CA ARG A 26 0.51 4.91 -2.08
C ARG A 26 0.47 4.90 -0.55
N PHE A 27 -0.05 5.95 0.07
CA PHE A 27 -0.17 6.03 1.52
C PHE A 27 -1.04 4.91 2.10
N GLN A 28 -2.19 4.62 1.46
CA GLN A 28 -3.08 3.54 1.88
C GLN A 28 -2.41 2.17 1.77
N VAL A 29 -1.75 1.89 0.65
CA VAL A 29 -1.02 0.63 0.43
C VAL A 29 0.13 0.48 1.42
N GLU A 30 0.88 1.55 1.69
CA GLU A 30 1.96 1.54 2.69
C GLU A 30 1.39 1.29 4.10
N LEU A 31 0.26 1.89 4.45
CA LEU A 31 -0.41 1.69 5.73
C LEU A 31 -0.87 0.23 5.92
N GLU A 32 -1.59 -0.32 4.95
CA GLU A 32 -2.07 -1.71 4.97
C GLU A 32 -0.90 -2.69 5.07
N PHE A 33 0.17 -2.43 4.34
CA PHE A 33 1.38 -3.23 4.40
C PHE A 33 2.02 -3.21 5.79
N VAL A 34 2.18 -2.04 6.39
CA VAL A 34 2.75 -1.90 7.75
C VAL A 34 1.87 -2.58 8.79
N GLN A 35 0.55 -2.48 8.66
CA GLN A 35 -0.39 -3.21 9.52
C GLN A 35 -0.25 -4.74 9.37
N CYS A 36 -0.04 -5.23 8.14
CA CYS A 36 0.21 -6.66 7.91
C CYS A 36 1.52 -7.16 8.54
N LEU A 37 2.52 -6.30 8.74
CA LEU A 37 3.76 -6.67 9.45
C LEU A 37 3.51 -6.99 10.93
N ALA A 38 2.37 -6.59 11.51
CA ALA A 38 1.97 -7.00 12.86
C ALA A 38 1.53 -8.47 12.93
N ASN A 39 1.21 -9.12 11.80
CA ASN A 39 0.79 -10.52 11.75
C ASN A 39 2.01 -11.47 11.71
N PRO A 40 2.23 -12.31 12.74
CA PRO A 40 3.37 -13.24 12.77
C PRO A 40 3.39 -14.25 11.61
N ASN A 41 2.21 -14.67 11.13
CA ASN A 41 2.12 -15.61 9.99
C ASN A 41 2.61 -14.96 8.69
N TYR A 42 2.32 -13.66 8.51
CA TYR A 42 2.80 -12.91 7.35
C TYR A 42 4.31 -12.71 7.40
N LEU A 43 4.86 -12.38 8.58
CA LEU A 43 6.31 -12.32 8.77
C LEU A 43 7.00 -13.66 8.48
N ASN A 44 6.40 -14.77 8.93
CA ASN A 44 6.93 -16.11 8.65
C ASN A 44 6.92 -16.41 7.14
N PHE A 45 5.83 -16.08 6.44
CA PHE A 45 5.76 -16.18 4.98
C PHE A 45 6.87 -15.38 4.29
N LEU A 46 7.08 -14.13 4.72
CA LEU A 46 8.14 -13.28 4.16
C LEU A 46 9.54 -13.87 4.39
N ALA A 47 9.77 -14.42 5.59
CA ALA A 47 11.03 -15.07 5.94
C ALA A 47 11.31 -16.32 5.12
N GLN A 48 10.30 -17.19 4.95
CA GLN A 48 10.42 -18.43 4.17
C GLN A 48 10.71 -18.16 2.69
N ARG A 49 10.17 -17.06 2.15
CA ARG A 49 10.43 -16.63 0.77
C ARG A 49 11.79 -15.94 0.61
N GLY A 50 12.47 -15.59 1.70
CA GLY A 50 13.80 -15.00 1.69
C GLY A 50 13.83 -13.49 1.51
N TYR A 51 12.70 -12.79 1.60
CA TYR A 51 12.65 -11.33 1.40
C TYR A 51 13.52 -10.56 2.38
N PHE A 52 13.71 -11.05 3.62
CA PHE A 52 14.62 -10.42 4.59
C PHE A 52 16.11 -10.54 4.24
N LYS A 53 16.47 -11.25 3.17
CA LYS A 53 17.84 -11.30 2.63
C LYS A 53 18.06 -10.28 1.51
N GLU A 54 16.98 -9.72 0.96
CA GLU A 54 17.05 -8.76 -0.13
C GLU A 54 17.31 -7.34 0.39
N GLN A 55 18.41 -6.74 -0.07
CA GLN A 55 18.79 -5.40 0.39
C GLN A 55 17.74 -4.32 0.02
N SER A 56 17.09 -4.48 -1.14
CA SER A 56 15.97 -3.63 -1.59
C SER A 56 14.81 -3.65 -0.59
N PHE A 57 14.42 -4.85 -0.13
CA PHE A 57 13.34 -5.01 0.84
C PHE A 57 13.72 -4.44 2.21
N ILE A 58 14.95 -4.68 2.68
CA ILE A 58 15.46 -4.09 3.93
C ILE A 58 15.44 -2.55 3.85
N ASN A 59 15.86 -1.98 2.73
CA ASN A 59 15.83 -0.53 2.53
C ASN A 59 14.40 0.01 2.52
N TYR A 60 13.45 -0.74 1.96
CA TYR A 60 12.04 -0.37 2.00
C TYR A 60 11.47 -0.42 3.43
N LEU A 61 11.80 -1.43 4.23
CA LEU A 61 11.42 -1.47 5.65
C LEU A 61 12.01 -0.29 6.44
N LYS A 62 13.25 0.12 6.12
CA LYS A 62 13.85 1.33 6.71
C LYS A 62 13.10 2.60 6.32
N TYR A 63 12.68 2.70 5.06
CA TYR A 63 11.84 3.81 4.60
C TYR A 63 10.53 3.86 5.42
N LEU A 64 9.85 2.72 5.60
CA LEU A 64 8.60 2.64 6.39
C LEU A 64 8.76 2.97 7.88
N LEU A 65 9.97 3.21 8.39
CA LEU A 65 10.14 3.67 9.78
C LEU A 65 9.57 5.06 10.03
N TYR A 66 9.27 5.85 8.98
CA TYR A 66 8.58 7.14 9.13
C TYR A 66 7.22 7.00 9.81
N TRP A 67 6.57 5.83 9.68
CA TRP A 67 5.29 5.54 10.36
C TRP A 67 5.39 5.57 11.89
N LYS A 68 6.61 5.55 12.46
CA LYS A 68 6.85 5.70 13.91
C LYS A 68 6.77 7.15 14.39
N GLU A 69 6.84 8.13 13.49
CA GLU A 69 6.73 9.54 13.86
C GLU A 69 5.29 9.84 14.34
N PRO A 70 5.11 10.73 15.32
CA PRO A 70 3.81 10.97 15.96
C PRO A 70 2.71 11.38 14.98
N ASP A 71 3.06 12.10 13.91
CA ASP A 71 2.13 12.55 12.88
C ASP A 71 1.50 11.38 12.11
N TYR A 72 2.23 10.27 11.96
CA TYR A 72 1.78 9.08 11.22
C TYR A 72 1.34 7.93 12.13
N ALA A 73 1.90 7.83 13.34
CA ALA A 73 1.60 6.78 14.29
C ALA A 73 0.11 6.70 14.65
N ARG A 74 -0.61 7.84 14.60
CA ARG A 74 -2.07 7.90 14.81
C ARG A 74 -2.88 7.04 13.83
N TYR A 75 -2.35 6.75 12.64
CA TYR A 75 -2.99 5.93 11.62
C TYR A 75 -2.72 4.44 11.82
N LEU A 76 -1.67 4.08 12.58
CA LEU A 76 -1.35 2.69 12.93
C LEU A 76 -2.26 2.13 14.03
N ASN A 77 -3.33 2.84 14.40
CA ASN A 77 -4.21 2.44 15.49
C ASN A 77 -4.81 1.06 15.19
N LEU A 78 -4.33 0.08 15.95
CA LEU A 78 -4.49 -1.34 15.70
C LEU A 78 -5.88 -1.81 16.19
N PHE A 79 -6.95 -1.28 15.60
CA PHE A 79 -8.31 -1.78 15.83
C PHE A 79 -8.56 -2.95 14.88
N GLY A 80 -8.18 -4.17 15.26
CA GLY A 80 -8.60 -5.37 14.52
C GLY A 80 -7.63 -6.52 14.35
N PHE A 81 -6.62 -6.69 15.22
CA PHE A 81 -5.99 -8.00 15.43
C PHE A 81 -6.24 -8.46 16.86
#